data_AF-A0A950J8S4-F1
#
_entry.id   AF-A0A950J8S4-F1
#
_cell.length_a   1.000
_cell.length_b   1.000
_cell.length_c   1.000
_cell.angle_alpha   90.00
_cell.angle_beta   90.00
_cell.angle_gamma   90.00
#
_symmetry.space_group_name_H-M   'P 1'
#
loop_
_entity.id
_entity.type
_entity.pdbx_description
1 polymer ?
#
loop_
_entity_poly.entity_id
_entity_poly.type
_entity_poly.pdbx_seq_one_letter_code
_entity_poly.pdbx_strand_id
1 'polypeptide(L)' 'MVRHLFAHTEEVACDAQGRLVIPAPLRSYAGIERDVISVGSLSRVEIWAKERYAEHAEPKGAVGDFMAELGLY' A
#
# COMPACT_ATOMS: atom_id res chain seq x y z
N MET A 1 4.91 -17.30 -10.85
CA MET A 1 4.51 -15.93 -10.44
C MET A 1 3.09 -15.90 -9.85
N VAL A 2 2.08 -16.48 -10.51
CA VAL A 2 0.67 -16.56 -10.03
C VAL A 2 0.53 -17.15 -8.63
N ARG A 3 1.28 -18.22 -8.31
CA ARG A 3 1.23 -18.90 -7.00
C ARG A 3 1.52 -17.97 -5.81
N HIS A 4 2.47 -17.05 -5.91
CA HIS A 4 2.84 -16.19 -4.78
C HIS A 4 1.88 -15.02 -4.60
N LEU A 5 1.28 -14.52 -5.69
CA LEU A 5 0.31 -13.43 -5.62
C LEU A 5 -0.97 -13.86 -4.89
N PHE A 6 -1.48 -15.06 -5.21
CA PHE A 6 -2.71 -15.58 -4.61
C PHE A 6 -2.49 -16.37 -3.32
N ALA A 7 -1.29 -16.91 -3.06
CA ALA A 7 -0.99 -17.59 -1.78
C ALA A 7 -0.89 -16.63 -0.58
N HIS A 8 -0.78 -15.33 -0.84
CA HIS A 8 -0.71 -14.28 0.19
C HIS A 8 -1.92 -13.33 0.10
N THR A 9 -3.09 -13.84 -0.30
CA THR A 9 -4.35 -13.10 -0.29
C THR A 9 -5.27 -13.72 0.76
N GLU A 10 -5.91 -12.87 1.56
CA GLU A 10 -6.88 -13.29 2.57
C GLU A 10 -8.11 -12.38 2.46
N GLU A 11 -9.30 -12.97 2.52
CA GLU A 11 -10.55 -12.22 2.56
C GLU A 11 -10.76 -11.71 3.99
N VAL A 12 -10.91 -10.39 4.14
CA VAL A 12 -11.11 -9.74 5.43
C VAL A 12 -12.37 -8.88 5.38
N ALA A 13 -13.20 -8.99 6.42
CA ALA A 13 -14.36 -8.15 6.58
C ALA A 13 -13.99 -6.88 7.37
N CYS A 14 -14.62 -5.77 7.00
CA CYS A 14 -14.61 -4.58 7.83
C CYS A 14 -15.68 -4.70 8.93
N ASP A 15 -15.38 -4.16 10.11
CA ASP A 15 -16.39 -3.98 11.15
C ASP A 15 -17.34 -2.82 10.81
N ALA A 16 -18.35 -2.62 11.66
CA ALA A 16 -19.35 -1.56 11.48
C ALA A 16 -18.78 -0.13 11.49
N GLN A 17 -17.55 0.06 11.96
CA GLN A 17 -16.84 1.34 11.96
C GLN A 17 -15.89 1.47 10.75
N GLY A 18 -15.88 0.49 9.84
CA GLY A 18 -15.03 0.48 8.66
C GLY A 18 -13.58 0.07 8.94
N ARG A 19 -13.30 -0.53 10.11
CA ARG A 19 -11.95 -1.01 10.44
C ARG A 19 -11.79 -2.45 9.98
N LEU A 20 -10.58 -2.79 9.53
CA LEU A 20 -10.19 -4.16 9.21
C LEU A 20 -8.93 -4.54 9.98
N VAL A 21 -8.74 -5.84 10.21
CA VAL A 21 -7.52 -6.38 10.79
C VAL A 21 -6.64 -6.88 9.67
N ILE A 22 -5.42 -6.33 9.56
CA ILE A 22 -4.42 -6.85 8.63
C ILE A 22 -3.87 -8.16 9.21
N PRO A 23 -4.01 -9.30 8.51
CA PRO A 23 -3.47 -10.58 8.97
C PRO A 23 -1.97 -10.51 9.21
N ALA A 24 -1.50 -11.20 10.25
CA ALA A 24 -0.09 -11.16 10.66
C ALA A 24 0.91 -11.49 9.53
N PRO A 25 0.67 -12.48 8.65
CA PRO A 25 1.57 -12.76 7.52
C PRO A 25 1.69 -11.57 6.55
N LEU A 26 0.57 -10.89 6.27
CA LEU A 26 0.54 -9.73 5.36
C LEU A 26 1.20 -8.51 6.02
N ARG A 27 0.99 -8.33 7.32
CA ARG A 27 1.65 -7.28 8.10
C ARG A 27 3.17 -7.45 8.10
N SER A 28 3.65 -8.68 8.32
CA SER A 28 5.09 -9.01 8.26
C SER A 28 5.67 -8.83 6.87
N TYR A 29 4.96 -9.27 5.82
CA TYR A 29 5.37 -9.08 4.43
C TYR A 29 5.50 -7.58 4.08
N ALA A 30 4.48 -6.79 4.41
CA ALA A 30 4.47 -5.35 4.19
C ALA A 30 5.45 -4.58 5.10
N GLY A 31 5.98 -5.22 6.15
CA GLY A 31 6.91 -4.61 7.11
C GLY A 31 6.26 -3.51 7.94
N ILE A 32 4.99 -3.66 8.27
CA ILE A 32 4.24 -2.68 9.08
C ILE A 32 4.50 -2.99 10.55
N GLU A 33 5.18 -2.08 11.23
CA GLU A 33 5.43 -2.18 12.69
C GLU A 33 4.46 -1.36 13.52
N ARG A 34 4.13 -0.14 13.07
CA ARG A 34 3.28 0.79 13.82
C ARG A 34 2.40 1.63 12.91
N ASP A 35 3.02 2.46 12.08
CA ASP A 35 2.33 3.48 11.30
C ASP A 35 2.10 3.00 9.86
N VAL A 36 0.91 3.29 9.34
CA VAL A 36 0.51 2.93 7.97
C VAL A 36 0.12 4.16 7.17
N ILE A 37 0.30 4.07 5.86
CA ILE A 37 -0.23 5.03 4.88
C ILE A 37 -1.20 4.28 3.97
N SER A 38 -2.37 4.86 3.73
CA SER A 38 -3.31 4.38 2.72
C SER A 38 -3.22 5.24 1.47
N VAL A 39 -3.05 4.61 0.32
CA VAL A 39 -2.99 5.29 -0.98
C VAL A 39 -4.14 4.79 -1.85
N GLY A 40 -4.93 5.72 -2.39
CA GLY A 40 -5.96 5.39 -3.37
C GLY A 40 -5.31 5.14 -4.73
N SER A 41 -5.56 3.97 -5.32
CA SER A 41 -5.06 3.58 -6.64
C SER A 41 -6.22 3.14 -7.52
N LEU A 42 -6.95 4.13 -8.04
CA LEU A 42 -8.11 4.01 -8.93
C LEU A 42 -9.21 3.06 -8.42
N SER A 43 -9.03 1.74 -8.59
CA SER A 43 -9.97 0.69 -8.20
C SER A 43 -9.60 -0.05 -6.91
N ARG A 44 -8.47 0.28 -6.28
CA ARG A 44 -8.01 -0.34 -5.03
C ARG A 44 -7.44 0.68 -4.05
N VAL A 45 -7.33 0.28 -2.80
CA VAL A 45 -6.53 0.98 -1.79
C VAL A 45 -5.28 0.15 -1.53
N GLU A 46 -4.14 0.81 -1.51
CA GLU A 46 -2.86 0.22 -1.12
C GLU A 46 -2.54 0.62 0.31
N ILE A 47 -2.07 -0.34 1.10
CA ILE A 47 -1.64 -0.10 2.48
C ILE A 47 -0.13 -0.31 2.53
N TRP A 48 0.57 0.73 2.98
CA TRP A 48 2.02 0.76 3.06
C TRP A 48 2.47 0.98 4.50
N ALA A 49 3.61 0.40 4.88
CA ALA A 49 4.35 0.86 6.06
C ALA A 49 4.86 2.28 5.79
N LYS A 50 4.68 3.20 6.74
CA LYS A 50 5.01 4.61 6.57
C LYS A 50 6.48 4.82 6.15
N GLU A 51 7.37 4.07 6.76
CA GLU A 51 8.82 4.14 6.54
C GLU A 51 9.19 3.67 5.14
N ARG A 52 8.52 2.62 4.63
CA ARG A 52 8.78 2.08 3.28
C ARG A 52 8.15 2.91 2.18
N TYR A 53 7.02 3.56 2.47
CA TYR A 53 6.37 4.41 1.49
C TYR A 53 7.26 5.60 1.10
N ALA A 54 7.95 6.22 2.05
CA ALA A 54 8.84 7.36 1.76
C ALA A 54 9.92 7.01 0.72
N GLU A 55 10.48 5.80 0.77
CA GLU A 55 11.47 5.33 -0.19
C GLU A 55 10.88 4.99 -1.57
N HIS A 56 9.61 4.55 -1.59
CA HIS A 56 8.90 4.14 -2.81
C HIS A 56 8.21 5.30 -3.51
N ALA A 57 7.73 6.27 -2.75
CA ALA A 57 6.91 7.37 -3.23
C ALA A 57 7.71 8.19 -4.24
N GLU A 58 8.94 8.62 -3.91
CA GLU A 58 9.74 9.47 -4.77
C GLU A 58 9.90 8.87 -6.18
N PRO A 59 9.18 9.38 -7.19
CA PRO A 59 9.34 8.89 -8.55
C PRO A 59 10.64 9.51 -9.05
N LYS A 60 11.65 8.67 -9.27
CA LYS A 60 12.97 9.14 -9.69
C LYS A 60 13.01 9.30 -11.21
N GLY A 61 13.51 10.45 -11.67
CA GLY A 61 13.68 10.76 -13.09
C GLY A 61 12.45 11.40 -13.75
N ALA A 62 12.45 11.48 -15.09
CA ALA A 62 11.51 12.29 -15.87
C ALA A 62 10.02 12.02 -15.61
N VAL A 63 9.66 10.82 -15.14
CA VAL A 63 8.29 10.47 -14.77
C VAL A 63 7.86 11.20 -13.50
N GLY A 64 8.75 11.37 -12.52
CA GLY A 64 8.47 12.13 -11.30
C GLY A 64 8.32 13.62 -11.53
N ASP A 65 9.20 14.18 -12.35
CA ASP A 65 9.12 15.59 -12.75
C ASP A 65 7.80 15.88 -13.47
N PHE A 66 7.39 14.98 -14.37
CA PHE A 66 6.12 15.09 -15.09
C PHE A 66 4.89 14.94 -14.17
N MET A 67 4.93 14.04 -13.19
CA MET A 67 3.83 13.85 -12.23
C MET A 67 3.68 15.05 -11.28
N ALA A 68 4.80 15.66 -10.86
CA ALA A 68 4.79 16.89 -10.07
C ALA A 68 4.21 18.08 -10.84
N GLU A 69 4.56 18.22 -12.12
CA GLU A 69 4.01 19.27 -12.99
C GLU A 69 2.49 19.13 -13.21
N LEU A 70 1.99 17.88 -13.22
CA LEU A 70 0.56 17.58 -13.30
C LEU A 70 -0.19 17.70 -11.98
N GLY A 71 0.48 18.06 -10.88
CA GLY A 71 -0.14 18.18 -9.55
C GLY A 71 -0.65 16.86 -8.98
N LEU A 72 -0.07 15.74 -9.43
CA LEU A 72 -0.42 14.39 -8.98
C LEU A 72 0.45 13.95 -7.80
N TYR A 73 0.98 14.91 -7.04
CA TYR A 73 1.92 14.74 -5.93
C TYR A 73 1.60 15.66 -4.76
#